data_AF-A0A9E8MV35-F1
#
_entry.id   AF-A0A9E8MV35-F1
#
_cell.length_a   1.000
_cell.length_b   1.000
_cell.length_c   1.000
_cell.angle_alpha   90.00
_cell.angle_beta   90.00
_cell.angle_gamma   90.00
#
_symmetry.space_group_name_H-M   'P 1'
#
loop_
_entity.id
_entity.type
_entity.pdbx_description
1 polymer ?
#
loop_
_entity_poly.entity_id
_entity_poly.type
_entity_poly.pdbx_seq_one_letter_code
_entity_poly.pdbx_strand_id
1 'polypeptide(L)' 'MDFTFDVFAKTGGFFKAYLEELSLAQLNAIPNGFNNNVIWNIGHCIVTEQILVYKLSGLKPHVSEALIEKIQKGNEA' A
#
# COMPACT_ATOMS: atom_id res chain seq x y z
N MET A 1 -3.93 -10.13 -20.06
CA MET A 1 -3.18 -9.84 -18.81
C MET A 1 -2.36 -8.57 -18.93
N ASP A 2 -1.95 -8.18 -20.14
CA ASP A 2 -1.12 -7.00 -20.42
C ASP A 2 -1.64 -5.72 -19.74
N PHE A 3 -2.93 -5.41 -19.90
CA PHE A 3 -3.55 -4.26 -19.23
C PHE A 3 -3.39 -4.29 -17.70
N THR A 4 -3.59 -5.44 -17.06
CA THR A 4 -3.48 -5.58 -15.61
C THR A 4 -2.06 -5.32 -15.13
N PHE A 5 -1.07 -5.87 -15.82
CA PHE A 5 0.34 -5.67 -15.48
C PHE A 5 0.81 -4.23 -15.78
N ASP A 6 0.29 -3.60 -16.84
CA ASP A 6 0.54 -2.18 -17.14
C ASP A 6 -0.03 -1.26 -16.06
N VAL A 7 -1.25 -1.52 -15.59
CA VAL A 7 -1.87 -0.77 -14.49
C VAL A 7 -1.08 -0.95 -13.20
N PHE A 8 -0.64 -2.18 -12.91
CA PHE A 8 0.20 -2.46 -11.74
C PHE A 8 1.52 -1.67 -11.78
N ALA A 9 2.24 -1.72 -12.91
CA ALA A 9 3.49 -0.99 -13.09
C ALA A 9 3.31 0.53 -12.94
N LYS A 10 2.25 1.09 -13.52
CA LYS A 10 1.94 2.52 -13.41
C LYS A 10 1.58 2.92 -11.97
N THR A 11 0.78 2.11 -11.28
CA THR A 11 0.41 2.35 -9.89
C THR A 11 1.64 2.37 -8.98
N GLY A 12 2.57 1.42 -9.16
CA GLY A 12 3.85 1.43 -8.47
C GLY A 12 4.68 2.69 -8.76
N GLY A 13 4.66 3.17 -10.01
CA GLY A 13 5.27 4.44 -10.40
C GLY A 13 4.70 5.65 -9.66
N PHE A 14 3.37 5.74 -9.53
CA PHE A 14 2.73 6.82 -8.78
C PHE A 14 3.08 6.77 -7.28
N PHE A 15 3.06 5.59 -6.67
CA PHE A 15 3.47 5.44 -5.27
C PHE A 15 4.91 5.86 -5.03
N LYS A 16 5.82 5.46 -5.93
CA LYS A 16 7.22 5.89 -5.87
C LYS A 16 7.35 7.41 -5.92
N ALA A 17 6.66 8.06 -6.86
CA ALA A 17 6.68 9.52 -6.98
C ALA A 17 6.20 10.20 -5.69
N TYR A 18 5.09 9.76 -5.09
CA TYR A 18 4.61 10.32 -3.83
C TYR A 18 5.59 10.16 -2.66
N LEU A 19 6.26 9.01 -2.58
CA LEU A 19 7.28 8.75 -1.55
C LEU A 19 8.54 9.60 -1.72
N GLU A 20 8.86 10.00 -2.96
CA GLU A 20 10.04 10.81 -3.29
C GLU A 20 9.75 12.33 -3.21
N GLU A 21 8.53 12.76 -3.55
CA GLU A 21 8.17 14.17 -3.66
C GLU A 21 7.58 14.76 -2.36
N LEU A 22 6.94 13.95 -1.53
CA LEU A 22 6.34 14.41 -0.28
C LEU A 22 7.33 14.33 0.88
N SER A 23 7.31 15.36 1.72
CA SER A 23 8.05 15.32 2.99
C SER A 23 7.46 14.27 3.94
N LEU A 24 8.27 13.80 4.89
CA LEU A 24 7.80 12.87 5.93
C LEU A 24 6.59 13.41 6.71
N ALA A 25 6.55 14.72 6.96
CA ALA A 25 5.42 15.36 7.62
C ALA A 25 4.14 15.28 6.77
N GLN A 26 4.23 15.50 5.46
CA GLN A 26 3.09 15.38 4.54
C GLN A 26 2.64 13.93 4.39
N LEU A 27 3.57 12.99 4.33
CA LEU A 27 3.26 11.56 4.24
C LEU A 27 2.47 11.03 5.44
N ASN A 28 2.76 11.56 6.63
CA ASN A 28 2.14 11.13 7.89
C ASN A 28 0.97 12.03 8.34
N ALA A 29 0.69 13.14 7.65
CA ALA A 29 -0.41 14.02 7.99
C ALA A 29 -1.76 13.33 7.79
N ILE A 30 -2.62 13.39 8.82
CA ILE A 30 -4.01 12.92 8.76
C ILE A 30 -4.91 14.16 8.54
N PRO A 31 -5.59 14.28 7.39
CA PRO A 31 -6.47 15.42 7.13
C PRO A 31 -7.70 15.41 8.05
N ASN A 32 -8.27 16.59 8.30
CA ASN A 32 -9.48 16.71 9.12
C ASN A 32 -10.63 15.88 8.54
N GLY A 33 -11.23 15.01 9.37
CA GLY A 33 -12.30 14.11 8.96
C GLY A 33 -11.83 12.77 8.37
N PHE A 34 -10.52 12.52 8.33
CA PHE A 34 -9.94 11.23 7.94
C PHE A 34 -9.25 10.56 9.13
N ASN A 35 -9.05 9.25 9.03
CA ASN A 35 -8.37 8.43 10.05
C ASN A 35 -7.11 7.72 9.48
N ASN A 36 -6.66 8.14 8.31
CA ASN A 36 -5.50 7.58 7.63
C ASN A 36 -4.68 8.69 6.94
N ASN A 37 -3.45 8.35 6.58
CA ASN A 37 -2.50 9.23 5.91
C ASN A 37 -1.98 8.59 4.61
N VAL A 38 -1.15 9.34 3.86
CA VAL A 38 -0.67 8.91 2.54
C VAL A 38 0.18 7.64 2.64
N ILE A 39 1.11 7.59 3.60
CA ILE A 39 1.99 6.42 3.74
C ILE A 39 1.22 5.16 4.12
N TRP A 40 0.20 5.28 4.96
CA TRP A 40 -0.69 4.18 5.32
C TRP A 40 -1.47 3.68 4.10
N ASN A 41 -2.05 4.57 3.29
CA ASN A 41 -2.80 4.19 2.09
C ASN A 41 -1.93 3.47 1.05
N ILE A 42 -0.71 3.96 0.82
CA ILE A 42 0.25 3.30 -0.09
C ILE A 42 0.59 1.89 0.43
N GLY A 43 0.91 1.78 1.72
CA GLY A 43 1.16 0.50 2.36
C GLY A 43 -0.03 -0.45 2.24
N HIS A 44 -1.25 0.06 2.42
CA HIS A 44 -2.49 -0.71 2.33
C HIS A 44 -2.73 -1.30 0.94
N CYS A 45 -2.47 -0.53 -0.11
CA CYS A 45 -2.54 -1.04 -1.48
C CYS A 45 -1.54 -2.18 -1.70
N ILE A 46 -0.29 -2.03 -1.26
CA ILE A 46 0.78 -3.04 -1.43
C ILE A 46 0.43 -4.32 -0.65
N VAL A 47 0.08 -4.21 0.63
CA VAL A 47 -0.27 -5.35 1.47
C VAL A 47 -1.50 -6.08 0.93
N THR A 48 -2.52 -5.36 0.49
CA THR A 48 -3.74 -5.97 -0.06
C THR A 48 -3.45 -6.74 -1.35
N GLU A 49 -2.63 -6.18 -2.26
CA GLU A 49 -2.20 -6.89 -3.47
C GLU A 49 -1.47 -8.19 -3.12
N GLN A 50 -0.54 -8.14 -2.17
CA GLN A 50 0.21 -9.32 -1.72
C GLN A 50 -0.70 -10.40 -1.11
N ILE A 51 -1.73 -10.02 -0.35
CA ILE A 51 -2.71 -10.97 0.17
C ILE A 51 -3.51 -11.60 -0.98
N LEU A 52 -4.08 -10.78 -1.86
CA LEU A 52 -5.00 -11.24 -2.91
C LEU A 52 -4.29 -12.10 -3.97
N VAL A 53 -3.08 -11.72 -4.38
CA VAL A 53 -2.35 -12.40 -5.45
C VAL A 53 -1.57 -13.60 -4.92
N TYR A 54 -0.83 -13.43 -3.81
CA TYR A 54 0.06 -14.47 -3.31
C TYR A 54 -0.64 -15.34 -2.25
N LYS A 55 -1.08 -14.74 -1.13
CA LYS A 55 -1.58 -15.50 0.03
C LYS A 55 -2.82 -16.33 -0.33
N LEU A 56 -3.79 -15.75 -1.03
CA LEU A 56 -5.00 -16.47 -1.47
C LEU A 56 -4.73 -17.52 -2.56
N SER A 57 -3.58 -17.44 -3.24
CA SER A 57 -3.12 -18.46 -4.19
C SER A 57 -2.27 -19.56 -3.53
N GLY A 58 -2.13 -19.54 -2.19
CA GLY A 58 -1.27 -20.48 -1.45
C GLY A 58 0.23 -20.20 -1.60
N LEU A 59 0.61 -19.02 -2.11
CA LEU A 59 1.99 -18.58 -2.25
C LEU A 59 2.41 -17.68 -1.09
N LYS A 60 3.71 -17.66 -0.80
CA LYS A 60 4.28 -16.78 0.23
C LYS A 60 4.33 -15.34 -0.29
N PRO A 61 3.76 -14.35 0.42
CA PRO A 61 3.93 -12.92 0.13
C PRO A 61 5.40 -12.47 0.17
N HIS A 62 5.72 -11.41 -0.56
CA HIS A 62 7.03 -10.77 -0.53
C HIS A 62 7.19 -9.77 0.63
N VAL A 63 6.08 -9.33 1.21
CA VAL A 63 6.05 -8.49 2.42
C VAL A 63 6.07 -9.34 3.69
N SER A 64 6.58 -8.78 4.79
CA SER A 64 6.60 -9.49 6.08
C SER A 64 5.20 -9.63 6.67
N GLU A 65 4.96 -10.71 7.44
CA GLU A 65 3.67 -10.90 8.13
C GLU A 65 3.39 -9.75 9.11
N ALA A 66 4.42 -9.24 9.78
CA ALA A 66 4.28 -8.07 10.66
C ALA A 66 3.79 -6.80 9.91
N LEU A 67 4.23 -6.61 8.66
CA LEU A 67 3.73 -5.50 7.83
C LEU A 67 2.28 -5.73 7.41
N ILE A 68 1.93 -6.98 7.09
CA ILE A 68 0.56 -7.37 6.79
C ILE A 68 -0.35 -7.09 8.00
N GLU A 69 0.02 -7.53 9.19
CA GLU A 69 -0.73 -7.32 10.43
C GLU A 69 -0.92 -5.84 10.74
N LYS A 70 0.12 -5.02 10.55
CA LYS A 70 0.08 -3.58 10.82
C LYS A 70 -0.88 -2.82 9.92
N ILE A 71 -1.09 -3.27 8.68
CA ILE A 71 -1.76 -2.49 7.62
C ILE A 71 -3.11 -3.12 7.18
N GLN A 72 -3.54 -4.19 7.86
CA GLN A 72 -4.83 -4.82 7.60
C GLN A 72 -6.03 -3.91 7.88
N LYS A 73 -7.11 -4.17 7.14
CA LYS A 73 -8.39 -3.45 7.23
C LYS A 73 -8.91 -3.47 8.67
N GLY A 74 -9.14 -2.29 9.25
CA GLY A 74 -9.55 -2.11 10.64
C GLY A 74 -8.49 -1.42 11.51
N ASN A 75 -7.25 -1.32 11.03
CA ASN A 75 -6.22 -0.51 11.67
C ASN A 75 -6.24 0.91 11.11
N GLU A 76 -6.22 1.90 11.99
CA GLU A 76 -6.07 3.32 11.65
C GLU A 76 -4.58 3.69 11.62
N ALA A 77 -4.23 4.82 10.98
CA ALA A 77 -2.83 5.25 10.81
C ALA A 77 -2.21 5.84 12.07
#